data_AF-A0A389LYV7-F1
#
_entry.id   AF-A0A389LYV7-F1
#
_cell.length_a   1.000
_cell.length_b   1.000
_cell.length_c   1.000
_cell.angle_alpha   90.00
_cell.angle_beta   90.00
_cell.angle_gamma   90.00
#
_symmetry.space_group_name_H-M   'P 1'
#
loop_
_entity.id
_entity.type
_entity.pdbx_description
1 polymer ?
#
loop_
_entity_poly.entity_id
_entity_poly.type
_entity_poly.pdbx_seq_one_letter_code
_entity_poly.pdbx_strand_id
1 'polypeptide(L)'
;MYKIFFTYISFFTILFSSCSKDIGNYDYQEMNSLYIVGIDNRYERRADDSISIIPIIVERIGDNEEGFSYEWLRLVPASDFVALFDYEVFSTERNLTSLEGLGLGENTVYYRVTAAKGIKYTSYKFAIAIRSDLNAGFMVLSEINEEGRLDFVSFGQDQFYPIYDLPSRIGLDLPTIYKPLQIEIFRHTTGPNAGIIPGYATNIFLFSKSAPEVFDPITFDNSDERFNSQLWFPASPANISFDGIVVPSVGSGMLYLFADDNLYYSCLTPAYSVLWNYTLPINKLGATGELFKFSKWIALGSHGAIFDTETRSFYQHRQGSLNCQKYSENRDNVLFPYLNMNHNLVFSRAVVRTIGGVANSRAFAVLDSIPNHEKTLAIFDLDTGEQDLFGKINGPEIEKATDFAIDPYLGTFLYYLSEDKTKVYQYNIGLASSAKEVYKAAPGSKISLIKPMGKSMGTSQGPVWSQNYLMICTIDENLPDGSNGTLEVFNVEDMINGGLEPSVIAGATAKWGGFGKIVNVDFKASN
;
A
#
# COMPACT_ATOMS: atom_id res chain seq x y z
N MET A 1 -20.11 -27.25 -85.40
CA MET A 1 -18.76 -27.49 -84.88
C MET A 1 -18.86 -27.63 -83.36
N TYR A 2 -19.12 -28.86 -82.95
CA TYR A 2 -19.19 -29.33 -81.57
C TYR A 2 -17.78 -29.74 -81.13
N LYS A 3 -17.44 -29.49 -79.86
CA LYS A 3 -16.25 -29.94 -79.08
C LYS A 3 -15.42 -28.81 -78.43
N ILE A 4 -16.10 -27.83 -77.82
CA ILE A 4 -15.45 -26.88 -76.88
C ILE A 4 -16.03 -27.02 -75.45
N PHE A 5 -16.85 -28.03 -75.17
CA PHE A 5 -17.50 -28.20 -73.85
C PHE A 5 -17.22 -29.55 -73.16
N PHE A 6 -16.15 -30.27 -73.54
CA PHE A 6 -15.85 -31.62 -73.03
C PHE A 6 -14.53 -31.74 -72.26
N THR A 7 -13.91 -30.61 -71.87
CA THR A 7 -12.60 -30.60 -71.19
C THR A 7 -12.69 -30.28 -69.69
N TYR A 8 -13.88 -30.02 -69.11
CA TYR A 8 -14.03 -29.70 -67.68
C TYR A 8 -14.94 -30.64 -66.88
N ILE A 9 -15.42 -31.76 -67.46
CA ILE A 9 -16.30 -32.74 -66.79
C ILE A 9 -15.61 -34.08 -66.48
N SER A 10 -14.31 -34.23 -66.79
CA SER A 10 -13.54 -35.46 -66.50
C SER A 10 -12.65 -35.35 -65.25
N PHE A 11 -12.75 -34.27 -64.47
CA PHE A 11 -11.99 -34.07 -63.22
C PHE A 11 -12.87 -33.98 -61.97
N PHE A 12 -14.17 -34.30 -62.07
CA PHE A 12 -15.13 -34.13 -60.96
C PHE A 12 -15.93 -35.41 -60.61
N THR A 13 -15.36 -36.59 -60.88
CA THR A 13 -16.01 -37.89 -60.60
C THR A 13 -15.15 -38.87 -59.80
N ILE A 14 -14.06 -38.42 -59.17
CA ILE A 14 -13.23 -39.24 -58.25
C ILE A 14 -13.56 -38.97 -56.76
N LEU A 15 -14.59 -38.17 -56.45
CA LEU A 15 -14.92 -37.83 -55.06
C LEU A 15 -15.97 -38.72 -54.36
N PHE A 16 -16.42 -39.82 -54.96
CA PHE A 16 -17.33 -40.73 -54.25
C PHE A 16 -17.12 -42.20 -54.64
N SER A 17 -16.17 -42.85 -53.97
CA SER A 17 -16.29 -44.28 -53.68
C SER A 17 -15.53 -44.65 -52.41
N SER A 18 -16.34 -45.06 -51.45
CA SER A 18 -16.07 -46.15 -50.51
C SER A 18 -15.12 -45.86 -49.35
N CYS A 19 -15.75 -45.55 -48.22
CA CYS A 19 -15.31 -46.05 -46.92
C CYS A 19 -15.06 -47.57 -46.95
N SER A 20 -14.15 -47.96 -46.06
CA SER A 20 -14.07 -49.25 -45.35
C SER A 20 -13.44 -50.44 -46.07
N LYS A 21 -12.15 -50.63 -45.79
CA LYS A 21 -11.68 -51.77 -44.98
C LYS A 21 -10.22 -51.53 -44.59
N ASP A 22 -10.00 -50.75 -43.53
CA ASP A 22 -8.87 -51.04 -42.67
C ASP A 22 -9.39 -51.97 -41.58
N ILE A 23 -9.15 -53.26 -41.75
CA ILE A 23 -9.30 -54.27 -40.70
C ILE A 23 -8.04 -54.13 -39.85
N GLY A 24 -7.95 -53.03 -39.13
CA GLY A 24 -7.05 -52.89 -38.01
C GLY A 24 -7.75 -53.55 -36.84
N ASN A 25 -7.38 -54.79 -36.54
CA ASN A 25 -7.65 -55.39 -35.23
C ASN A 25 -6.76 -54.64 -34.22
N TYR A 26 -7.11 -53.38 -33.93
CA TYR A 26 -6.53 -52.65 -32.83
C TYR A 26 -7.23 -53.20 -31.59
N ASP A 27 -6.50 -54.01 -30.83
CA ASP A 27 -6.77 -54.10 -29.40
C ASP A 27 -6.61 -52.68 -28.86
N TYR A 28 -7.73 -51.96 -28.77
CA TYR A 28 -7.81 -50.75 -27.97
C TYR A 28 -7.64 -51.19 -26.52
N GLN A 29 -6.38 -51.25 -26.08
CA GLN A 29 -6.08 -51.28 -24.66
C GLN A 29 -6.66 -49.99 -24.09
N GLU A 30 -7.55 -50.12 -23.09
CA GLU A 30 -8.08 -48.95 -22.37
C GLU A 30 -6.90 -48.05 -22.02
N MET A 31 -7.00 -46.77 -22.37
CA MET A 31 -5.95 -45.81 -22.10
C MET A 31 -5.78 -45.74 -20.58
N ASN A 32 -4.69 -46.33 -20.04
CA ASN A 32 -4.37 -46.26 -18.61
C ASN A 32 -4.55 -44.81 -18.13
N SER A 33 -5.56 -44.59 -17.29
CA SER A 33 -5.87 -43.31 -16.69
C SER A 33 -5.53 -43.37 -15.20
N LEU A 34 -4.66 -42.45 -14.78
CA LEU A 34 -4.21 -42.28 -13.41
C LEU A 34 -4.95 -41.08 -12.83
N TYR A 35 -5.68 -41.30 -11.73
CA TYR A 35 -6.42 -40.25 -11.03
C TYR A 35 -5.84 -40.05 -9.63
N ILE A 36 -5.79 -38.79 -9.22
CA ILE A 36 -5.40 -38.38 -7.86
C ILE A 36 -6.68 -38.02 -7.12
N VAL A 37 -6.89 -38.65 -5.96
CA VAL A 37 -7.96 -38.31 -5.01
C VAL A 37 -7.38 -38.17 -3.60
N GLY A 38 -8.18 -37.71 -2.64
CA GLY A 38 -7.71 -37.47 -1.26
C GLY A 38 -6.93 -36.17 -1.08
N ILE A 39 -7.06 -35.23 -2.03
CA ILE A 39 -6.58 -33.86 -1.91
C ILE A 39 -7.79 -32.94 -2.01
N ASP A 40 -8.02 -32.12 -0.98
CA ASP A 40 -9.02 -31.05 -1.02
C ASP A 40 -8.60 -29.93 -1.97
N ASN A 41 -9.56 -29.14 -2.44
CA ASN A 41 -9.30 -28.01 -3.32
C ASN A 41 -8.51 -26.87 -2.64
N ARG A 42 -8.56 -26.77 -1.31
CA ARG A 42 -7.89 -25.74 -0.52
C ARG A 42 -7.60 -26.19 0.91
N TYR A 43 -6.38 -25.91 1.37
CA TYR A 43 -5.99 -26.01 2.77
C TYR A 43 -5.60 -24.64 3.31
N GLU A 44 -5.87 -24.39 4.58
CA GLU A 44 -5.38 -23.20 5.29
C GLU A 44 -4.65 -23.64 6.55
N ARG A 45 -3.44 -23.14 6.75
CA ARG A 45 -2.54 -23.49 7.85
C ARG A 45 -1.77 -22.27 8.31
N ARG A 46 -1.39 -22.23 9.58
CA ARG A 46 -0.38 -21.29 10.07
C ARG A 46 1.01 -21.78 9.69
N ALA A 47 1.98 -20.87 9.61
CA ALA A 47 3.37 -21.23 9.29
C ALA A 47 3.98 -22.24 10.27
N ASP A 48 3.51 -22.28 11.52
CA ASP A 48 3.92 -23.19 12.59
C ASP A 48 3.05 -24.45 12.72
N ASP A 49 2.00 -24.59 11.92
CA ASP A 49 1.13 -25.77 11.96
C ASP A 49 1.74 -26.97 11.23
N SER A 50 1.48 -28.18 11.74
CA SER A 50 1.73 -29.41 10.99
C SER A 50 0.73 -29.57 9.84
N ILE A 51 1.17 -30.10 8.70
CA ILE A 51 0.30 -30.54 7.61
C ILE A 51 0.43 -32.04 7.37
N SER A 52 -0.65 -32.69 6.95
CA SER A 52 -0.62 -34.06 6.45
C SER A 52 -1.61 -34.20 5.30
N ILE A 53 -1.07 -34.32 4.08
CA ILE A 53 -1.85 -34.66 2.89
C ILE A 53 -1.37 -36.02 2.42
N ILE A 54 -2.29 -36.98 2.34
CA ILE A 54 -2.00 -38.37 1.95
C ILE A 54 -2.80 -38.65 0.67
N PRO A 55 -2.23 -38.39 -0.52
CA PRO A 55 -2.91 -38.64 -1.78
C PRO A 55 -3.17 -40.13 -1.99
N ILE A 56 -4.30 -40.42 -2.63
CA ILE A 56 -4.67 -41.75 -3.09
C ILE A 56 -4.53 -41.76 -4.61
N ILE A 57 -3.66 -42.62 -5.12
CA ILE A 57 -3.47 -42.82 -6.56
C ILE A 57 -4.37 -43.97 -6.99
N VAL A 58 -5.32 -43.69 -7.88
CA VAL A 58 -6.22 -44.70 -8.42
C VAL A 58 -5.80 -45.00 -9.85
N GLU A 59 -5.30 -46.22 -10.06
CA GLU A 59 -5.02 -46.76 -11.39
C GLU A 59 -6.14 -47.69 -11.85
N ARG A 60 -6.52 -47.57 -13.13
CA ARG A 60 -7.59 -48.38 -13.70
C ARG A 60 -7.15 -49.79 -14.12
N ILE A 61 -5.84 -50.06 -14.28
CA ILE A 61 -5.31 -51.37 -14.68
C ILE A 61 -3.98 -51.68 -13.98
N GLY A 62 -3.99 -52.60 -13.02
CA GLY A 62 -2.89 -53.54 -12.72
C GLY A 62 -1.68 -53.02 -11.93
N ASP A 63 -1.86 -52.97 -10.60
CA ASP A 63 -0.91 -52.87 -9.48
C ASP A 63 0.61 -52.96 -9.77
N ASN A 64 1.32 -51.85 -9.63
CA ASN A 64 1.94 -51.40 -8.38
C ASN A 64 2.46 -49.95 -8.54
N GLU A 65 2.51 -49.12 -7.47
CA GLU A 65 3.13 -47.78 -7.54
C GLU A 65 4.67 -47.84 -7.75
N GLU A 66 5.21 -49.00 -8.14
CA GLU A 66 6.64 -49.26 -8.28
C GLU A 66 7.18 -48.49 -9.49
N GLY A 67 8.09 -47.54 -9.21
CA GLY A 67 8.67 -46.66 -10.21
C GLY A 67 7.89 -45.36 -10.43
N PHE A 68 6.92 -45.03 -9.57
CA PHE A 68 6.34 -43.68 -9.61
C PHE A 68 7.31 -42.67 -9.04
N SER A 69 7.29 -41.47 -9.61
CA SER A 69 7.87 -40.28 -9.00
C SER A 69 6.77 -39.26 -8.70
N TYR A 70 6.99 -38.51 -7.63
CA TYR A 70 6.05 -37.54 -7.10
C TYR A 70 6.73 -36.18 -7.03
N GLU A 71 6.00 -35.13 -7.37
CA GLU A 71 6.46 -33.75 -7.25
C GLU A 71 5.33 -32.91 -6.66
N TRP A 72 5.63 -32.21 -5.57
CA TRP A 72 4.85 -31.09 -5.08
C TRP A 72 5.46 -29.82 -5.64
N LEU A 73 4.69 -29.15 -6.48
CA LEU A 73 5.11 -28.00 -7.26
C LEU A 73 4.34 -26.78 -6.79
N ARG A 74 5.03 -25.68 -6.50
CA ARG A 74 4.39 -24.38 -6.32
C ARG A 74 4.55 -23.55 -7.59
N LEU A 75 3.50 -22.80 -7.93
CA LEU A 75 3.56 -21.82 -9.02
C LEU A 75 4.31 -20.57 -8.53
N VAL A 76 5.37 -20.17 -9.23
CA VAL A 76 6.17 -18.97 -8.93
C VAL A 76 6.20 -18.04 -10.14
N PRO A 77 6.47 -16.73 -9.96
CA PRO A 77 6.75 -15.84 -11.09
C PRO A 77 7.96 -16.34 -11.88
N ALA A 78 7.88 -16.39 -13.21
CA ALA A 78 9.03 -16.76 -14.04
C ALA A 78 10.10 -15.66 -14.03
N SER A 79 11.37 -16.05 -14.08
CA SER A 79 12.52 -15.13 -14.19
C SER A 79 12.71 -14.57 -15.60
N ASP A 80 12.09 -15.18 -16.61
CA ASP A 80 12.40 -14.98 -18.02
C ASP A 80 11.20 -14.36 -18.76
N PHE A 81 11.45 -13.40 -19.65
CA PHE A 81 10.40 -12.64 -20.39
C PHE A 81 9.47 -13.46 -21.31
N VAL A 82 9.67 -14.77 -21.42
CA VAL A 82 8.94 -15.66 -22.34
C VAL A 82 7.79 -16.41 -21.65
N ALA A 83 7.88 -16.64 -20.34
CA ALA A 83 6.85 -17.33 -19.55
C ALA A 83 6.31 -16.40 -18.46
N LEU A 84 5.03 -16.53 -18.08
CA LEU A 84 4.44 -15.71 -17.01
C LEU A 84 4.64 -16.31 -15.63
N PHE A 85 4.74 -17.63 -15.55
CA PHE A 85 4.91 -18.39 -14.32
C PHE A 85 5.82 -19.59 -14.58
N ASP A 86 6.54 -20.01 -13.56
CA ASP A 86 7.34 -21.23 -13.52
C ASP A 86 6.87 -22.14 -12.38
N TYR A 87 7.38 -23.36 -12.32
CA TYR A 87 7.12 -24.31 -11.26
C TYR A 87 8.39 -24.59 -10.46
N GLU A 88 8.28 -24.48 -9.14
CA GLU A 88 9.34 -24.89 -8.23
C GLU A 88 8.92 -26.16 -7.49
N VAL A 89 9.74 -27.20 -7.56
CA VAL A 89 9.56 -28.43 -6.77
C VAL A 89 10.01 -28.14 -5.33
N PHE A 90 9.08 -28.16 -4.38
CA PHE A 90 9.39 -27.97 -2.96
C PHE A 90 9.35 -29.28 -2.17
N SER A 91 8.82 -30.36 -2.74
CA SER A 91 8.92 -31.70 -2.16
C SER A 91 8.78 -32.76 -3.24
N THR A 92 9.46 -33.89 -3.05
CA THR A 92 9.36 -35.08 -3.91
C THR A 92 8.76 -36.29 -3.18
N GLU A 93 8.26 -36.08 -1.96
CA GLU A 93 7.65 -37.13 -1.14
C GLU A 93 6.26 -37.50 -1.66
N ARG A 94 5.85 -38.77 -1.46
CA ARG A 94 4.48 -39.19 -1.81
C ARG A 94 3.41 -38.48 -0.98
N ASN A 95 3.70 -38.28 0.31
CA ASN A 95 2.79 -37.64 1.25
C ASN A 95 3.38 -36.30 1.67
N LEU A 96 2.58 -35.24 1.68
CA LEU A 96 3.03 -33.94 2.16
C LEU A 96 2.88 -33.87 3.67
N THR A 97 4.01 -33.81 4.38
CA THR A 97 4.05 -33.76 5.86
C THR A 97 4.71 -32.48 6.40
N SER A 98 5.18 -31.62 5.52
CA SER A 98 5.85 -30.35 5.85
C SER A 98 5.35 -29.24 4.94
N LEU A 99 5.34 -28.02 5.46
CA LEU A 99 5.09 -26.79 4.71
C LEU A 99 6.40 -26.09 4.29
N GLU A 100 7.55 -26.69 4.59
CA GLU A 100 8.86 -26.17 4.20
C GLU A 100 8.94 -25.99 2.68
N GLY A 101 9.49 -24.85 2.25
CA GLY A 101 9.53 -24.45 0.84
C GLY A 101 8.25 -23.78 0.32
N LEU A 102 7.19 -23.65 1.12
CA LEU A 102 6.05 -22.79 0.81
C LEU A 102 6.16 -21.45 1.55
N GLY A 103 5.95 -20.35 0.83
CA GLY A 103 5.95 -19.01 1.42
C GLY A 103 4.65 -18.69 2.15
N LEU A 104 4.68 -17.67 3.01
CA LEU A 104 3.45 -17.06 3.54
C LEU A 104 2.55 -16.60 2.39
N GLY A 105 1.23 -16.58 2.63
CA GLY A 105 0.24 -16.17 1.62
C GLY A 105 -0.44 -17.34 0.92
N GLU A 106 -1.06 -17.07 -0.22
CA GLU A 106 -1.79 -18.08 -1.00
C GLU A 106 -0.88 -18.72 -2.04
N ASN A 107 -0.57 -20.01 -1.85
CA ASN A 107 0.24 -20.78 -2.78
C ASN A 107 -0.68 -21.59 -3.71
N THR A 108 -0.52 -21.42 -5.03
CA THR A 108 -1.10 -22.36 -6.00
C THR A 108 -0.17 -23.56 -6.11
N VAL A 109 -0.67 -24.75 -5.74
CA VAL A 109 0.11 -25.97 -5.65
C VAL A 109 -0.41 -27.02 -6.63
N TYR A 110 0.52 -27.78 -7.19
CA TYR A 110 0.24 -28.95 -8.01
C TYR A 110 0.89 -30.17 -7.38
N TYR A 111 0.14 -31.24 -7.19
CA TYR A 111 0.71 -32.56 -6.93
C TYR A 111 0.78 -33.33 -8.24
N ARG A 112 1.99 -33.63 -8.72
CA ARG A 112 2.23 -34.34 -9.98
C ARG A 112 2.75 -35.73 -9.69
N VAL A 113 2.20 -36.70 -10.42
CA VAL A 113 2.59 -38.12 -10.35
C VAL A 113 3.01 -38.54 -11.74
N THR A 114 4.21 -39.10 -11.89
CA THR A 114 4.74 -39.60 -13.15
C THR A 114 5.03 -41.09 -13.05
N ALA A 115 4.49 -41.89 -13.98
CA ALA A 115 4.71 -43.33 -14.02
C ALA A 115 5.98 -43.70 -14.84
N ALA A 116 6.70 -44.75 -14.42
CA ALA A 116 7.97 -45.20 -15.03
C ALA A 116 7.88 -45.66 -16.50
N LYS A 117 6.69 -46.08 -16.99
CA LYS A 117 6.53 -46.68 -18.33
C LYS A 117 5.54 -45.89 -19.17
N GLY A 118 6.08 -45.11 -20.11
CA GLY A 118 5.30 -44.39 -21.12
C GLY A 118 4.80 -43.06 -20.61
N ILE A 119 5.45 -41.98 -21.04
CA ILE A 119 5.22 -40.56 -20.75
C ILE A 119 3.74 -40.26 -20.43
N LYS A 120 3.38 -40.33 -19.15
CA LYS A 120 2.10 -39.92 -18.59
C LYS A 120 2.38 -39.37 -17.19
N TYR A 121 2.24 -38.06 -17.05
CA TYR A 121 2.07 -37.45 -15.75
C TYR A 121 0.61 -37.04 -15.60
N THR A 122 0.07 -37.16 -14.39
CA THR A 122 -1.18 -36.48 -14.01
C THR A 122 -0.85 -35.46 -12.94
N SER A 123 -1.65 -34.40 -12.84
CA SER A 123 -1.46 -33.40 -11.80
C SER A 123 -2.79 -32.97 -11.21
N TYR A 124 -2.80 -32.74 -9.91
CA TYR A 124 -3.94 -32.17 -9.19
C TYR A 124 -3.60 -30.77 -8.71
N LYS A 125 -4.36 -29.77 -9.18
CA LYS A 125 -4.22 -28.36 -8.78
C LYS A 125 -5.08 -28.06 -7.57
N PHE A 126 -4.50 -27.41 -6.56
CA PHE A 126 -5.20 -26.96 -5.37
C PHE A 126 -4.49 -25.74 -4.76
N ALA A 127 -4.99 -25.22 -3.64
CA ALA A 127 -4.38 -24.10 -2.94
C ALA A 127 -3.94 -24.47 -1.51
N ILE A 128 -2.78 -23.97 -1.09
CA ILE A 128 -2.37 -23.96 0.33
C ILE A 128 -2.16 -22.51 0.75
N ALA A 129 -3.05 -22.05 1.63
CA ALA A 129 -2.98 -20.75 2.28
C ALA A 129 -2.15 -20.87 3.56
N ILE A 130 -0.94 -20.29 3.56
CA ILE A 130 -0.11 -20.19 4.76
C ILE A 130 -0.35 -18.82 5.40
N ARG A 131 -0.71 -18.80 6.68
CA ARG A 131 -1.03 -17.61 7.45
C ARG A 131 0.01 -17.39 8.55
N SER A 132 0.22 -16.13 8.91
CA SER A 132 0.98 -15.74 10.09
C SER A 132 0.17 -14.72 10.88
N ASP A 133 0.56 -14.52 12.14
CA ASP A 133 0.06 -13.40 12.95
C ASP A 133 0.43 -12.03 12.38
N LEU A 134 1.29 -11.97 11.37
CA LEU A 134 1.69 -10.72 10.73
C LEU A 134 0.76 -10.32 9.58
N ASN A 135 -0.38 -11.00 9.44
CA ASN A 135 -1.29 -10.79 8.31
C ASN A 135 -1.93 -9.39 8.31
N ALA A 136 -2.44 -8.95 9.45
CA ALA A 136 -3.07 -7.63 9.61
C ALA A 136 -2.71 -7.02 10.96
N GLY A 137 -2.65 -5.69 11.03
CA GLY A 137 -2.27 -5.00 12.26
C GLY A 137 -1.72 -3.59 12.04
N PHE A 138 -1.36 -2.91 13.12
CA PHE A 138 -0.71 -1.59 13.05
C PHE A 138 0.80 -1.73 13.02
N MET A 139 1.43 -1.21 11.96
CA MET A 139 2.86 -0.96 11.97
C MET A 139 3.13 0.30 12.79
N VAL A 140 4.00 0.21 13.79
CA VAL A 140 4.30 1.30 14.71
C VAL A 140 5.79 1.61 14.64
N LEU A 141 6.13 2.81 14.15
CA LEU A 141 7.51 3.27 14.06
C LEU A 141 7.79 4.25 15.22
N SER A 142 8.73 3.87 16.08
CA SER A 142 9.12 4.65 17.26
C SER A 142 10.57 5.13 17.17
N GLU A 143 10.84 6.29 17.77
CA GLU A 143 12.20 6.81 18.01
C GLU A 143 12.62 6.52 19.46
N ILE A 144 13.83 5.97 19.62
CA ILE A 144 14.50 5.67 20.89
C ILE A 144 15.95 6.11 20.73
N ASN A 145 16.38 7.16 21.44
CA ASN A 145 17.76 7.68 21.35
C ASN A 145 18.23 7.97 19.90
N GLU A 146 17.39 8.64 19.10
CA GLU A 146 17.62 8.90 17.66
C GLU A 146 17.63 7.65 16.74
N GLU A 147 17.41 6.44 17.27
CA GLU A 147 17.27 5.22 16.49
C GLU A 147 15.81 4.78 16.40
N GLY A 148 15.44 4.18 15.27
CA GLY A 148 14.12 3.67 15.00
C GLY A 148 13.93 2.25 15.49
N ARG A 149 12.80 1.98 16.15
CA ARG A 149 12.31 0.63 16.42
C ARG A 149 11.00 0.41 15.69
N LEU A 150 10.94 -0.67 14.92
CA LEU A 150 9.73 -1.09 14.21
C LEU A 150 8.98 -2.13 15.04
N ASP A 151 7.80 -1.75 15.52
CA ASP A 151 6.91 -2.59 16.30
C ASP A 151 5.65 -2.92 15.47
N PHE A 152 4.90 -3.96 15.86
CA PHE A 152 3.66 -4.36 15.18
C PHE A 152 2.56 -4.73 16.16
N VAL A 153 1.42 -4.05 16.12
CA VAL A 153 0.21 -4.50 16.84
C VAL A 153 -0.52 -5.48 15.94
N SER A 154 -0.19 -6.75 16.09
CA SER A 154 -0.75 -7.86 15.32
C SER A 154 -2.22 -8.08 15.64
N PHE A 155 -3.03 -8.34 14.62
CA PHE A 155 -4.35 -8.94 14.75
C PHE A 155 -4.27 -10.44 14.46
N GLY A 156 -4.38 -11.26 15.51
CA GLY A 156 -4.38 -12.71 15.42
C GLY A 156 -5.28 -13.33 16.49
N GLN A 157 -5.90 -14.46 16.18
CA GLN A 157 -6.85 -15.15 17.08
C GLN A 157 -7.99 -14.23 17.58
N ASP A 158 -8.53 -13.39 16.67
CA ASP A 158 -9.56 -12.39 16.96
C ASP A 158 -9.18 -11.39 18.07
N GLN A 159 -7.88 -11.16 18.30
CA GLN A 159 -7.40 -10.19 19.28
C GLN A 159 -6.20 -9.40 18.76
N PHE A 160 -6.01 -8.22 19.34
CA PHE A 160 -4.84 -7.40 19.09
C PHE A 160 -3.79 -7.61 20.18
N TYR A 161 -2.55 -7.80 19.79
CA TYR A 161 -1.42 -7.84 20.71
C TYR A 161 -0.16 -7.23 20.10
N PRO A 162 0.65 -6.52 20.91
CA PRO A 162 1.89 -5.93 20.45
C PRO A 162 2.99 -6.98 20.28
N ILE A 163 3.74 -6.85 19.18
CA ILE A 163 5.00 -7.49 18.90
C ILE A 163 6.04 -6.36 18.87
N TYR A 164 6.90 -6.35 19.88
CA TYR A 164 7.98 -5.36 19.97
C TYR A 164 9.21 -5.86 19.24
N ASP A 165 9.95 -4.94 18.62
CA ASP A 165 11.15 -5.23 17.82
C ASP A 165 10.87 -6.33 16.78
N LEU A 166 9.95 -6.00 15.86
CA LEU A 166 9.51 -6.90 14.80
C LEU A 166 10.69 -7.50 14.01
N PRO A 167 11.72 -6.74 13.61
CA PRO A 167 12.84 -7.29 12.86
C PRO A 167 13.56 -8.42 13.60
N SER A 168 13.95 -8.20 14.86
CA SER A 168 14.56 -9.23 15.70
C SER A 168 13.63 -10.44 15.91
N ARG A 169 12.32 -10.21 16.05
CA ARG A 169 11.34 -11.27 16.27
C ARG A 169 11.23 -12.25 15.11
N ILE A 170 11.40 -11.77 13.88
CA ILE A 170 11.26 -12.55 12.64
C ILE A 170 12.59 -12.87 11.96
N GLY A 171 13.71 -12.43 12.53
CA GLY A 171 15.05 -12.64 11.97
C GLY A 171 15.32 -11.80 10.71
N LEU A 172 14.67 -10.64 10.59
CA LEU A 172 14.89 -9.70 9.49
C LEU A 172 16.13 -8.84 9.78
N ASP A 173 17.10 -8.87 8.88
CA ASP A 173 18.30 -8.04 8.94
C ASP A 173 17.99 -6.64 8.38
N LEU A 174 17.62 -5.72 9.27
CA LEU A 174 17.44 -4.32 8.91
C LEU A 174 18.66 -3.49 9.28
N PRO A 175 19.11 -2.57 8.39
CA PRO A 175 20.09 -1.58 8.78
C PRO A 175 19.53 -0.66 9.87
N THR A 176 20.42 0.00 10.60
CA THR A 176 20.04 0.97 11.64
C THR A 176 19.15 2.06 11.06
N ILE A 177 17.97 2.22 11.66
CA ILE A 177 16.98 3.24 11.30
C ILE A 177 17.35 4.55 11.99
N TYR A 178 18.31 5.30 11.46
CA TYR A 178 18.72 6.57 12.06
C TYR A 178 17.67 7.67 11.81
N LYS A 179 17.15 8.28 12.88
CA LYS A 179 16.10 9.31 12.88
C LYS A 179 14.90 8.89 12.03
N PRO A 180 14.05 7.99 12.55
CA PRO A 180 12.90 7.48 11.81
C PRO A 180 11.94 8.62 11.44
N LEU A 181 11.41 8.59 10.22
CA LEU A 181 10.53 9.64 9.69
C LEU A 181 9.10 9.14 9.47
N GLN A 182 8.95 8.02 8.74
CA GLN A 182 7.63 7.57 8.29
C GLN A 182 7.63 6.08 7.93
N ILE A 183 6.49 5.44 8.15
CA ILE A 183 6.13 4.19 7.49
C ILE A 183 4.88 4.42 6.65
N GLU A 184 4.87 3.87 5.44
CA GLU A 184 3.75 4.00 4.50
C GLU A 184 3.48 2.67 3.81
N ILE A 185 2.23 2.23 3.85
CA ILE A 185 1.78 1.02 3.17
C ILE A 185 1.02 1.44 1.91
N PHE A 186 1.56 1.07 0.77
CA PHE A 186 1.08 1.56 -0.51
C PHE A 186 0.81 0.44 -1.50
N ARG A 187 -0.39 0.51 -2.12
CA ARG A 187 -0.78 -0.30 -3.27
C ARG A 187 -0.50 0.45 -4.56
N HIS A 188 0.37 -0.08 -5.41
CA HIS A 188 0.63 0.43 -6.75
C HIS A 188 0.34 -0.59 -7.84
N THR A 189 0.08 -0.07 -9.03
CA THR A 189 0.06 -0.86 -10.26
C THR A 189 1.49 -1.20 -10.66
N THR A 190 1.80 -2.49 -10.82
CA THR A 190 3.15 -2.93 -11.18
C THR A 190 3.45 -2.69 -12.66
N GLY A 191 4.34 -1.73 -12.96
CA GLY A 191 5.27 -1.75 -14.09
C GLY A 191 4.72 -1.79 -15.53
N PRO A 192 5.60 -2.04 -16.54
CA PRO A 192 5.26 -2.10 -17.97
C PRO A 192 4.28 -3.22 -18.32
N ASN A 193 4.13 -4.17 -17.41
CA ASN A 193 3.43 -5.43 -17.59
C ASN A 193 2.02 -5.40 -17.01
N ALA A 194 1.46 -4.22 -16.73
CA ALA A 194 0.07 -4.06 -16.27
C ALA A 194 -0.97 -4.66 -17.25
N GLY A 195 -0.59 -4.93 -18.51
CA GLY A 195 -1.41 -5.66 -19.48
C GLY A 195 -1.27 -7.19 -19.46
N ILE A 196 -0.31 -7.74 -18.70
CA ILE A 196 0.08 -9.15 -18.72
C ILE A 196 -0.02 -9.80 -17.33
N ILE A 197 0.21 -9.05 -16.24
CA ILE A 197 -0.04 -9.50 -14.86
C ILE A 197 -1.08 -8.56 -14.23
N PRO A 198 -2.34 -8.99 -14.07
CA PRO A 198 -3.32 -8.22 -13.32
C PRO A 198 -3.01 -8.38 -11.83
N GLY A 199 -2.25 -7.46 -11.26
CA GLY A 199 -1.94 -7.46 -9.83
C GLY A 199 -1.55 -6.07 -9.35
N TYR A 200 -2.21 -5.59 -8.30
CA TYR A 200 -1.69 -4.49 -7.50
C TYR A 200 -0.61 -5.08 -6.58
N ALA A 201 0.61 -4.53 -6.57
CA ALA A 201 1.57 -4.84 -5.51
C ALA A 201 1.26 -3.91 -4.32
N THR A 202 1.21 -4.48 -3.12
CA THR A 202 1.26 -3.69 -1.88
C THR A 202 2.69 -3.77 -1.37
N ASN A 203 3.31 -2.66 -1.00
CA ASN A 203 4.62 -2.63 -0.36
C ASN A 203 4.57 -1.82 0.93
N ILE A 204 5.46 -2.13 1.85
CA ILE A 204 5.70 -1.34 3.06
C ILE A 204 6.96 -0.52 2.81
N PHE A 205 6.86 0.80 2.88
CA PHE A 205 7.99 1.72 2.76
C PHE A 205 8.32 2.30 4.13
N LEU A 206 9.59 2.25 4.52
CA LEU A 206 10.09 2.85 5.77
C LEU A 206 11.13 3.90 5.42
N PHE A 207 10.94 5.12 5.92
CA PHE A 207 11.82 6.26 5.68
C PHE A 207 12.51 6.68 6.98
N SER A 208 13.80 6.96 6.84
CA SER A 208 14.69 7.43 7.90
C SER A 208 15.67 8.44 7.30
N LYS A 209 16.49 9.10 8.13
CA LYS A 209 17.54 10.01 7.64
C LYS A 209 18.69 9.29 6.95
N SER A 210 18.88 7.99 7.18
CA SER A 210 19.95 7.20 6.56
C SER A 210 19.57 6.69 5.16
N ALA A 211 18.52 5.88 5.08
CA ALA A 211 18.04 5.31 3.82
C ALA A 211 16.56 4.89 3.92
N PRO A 212 15.82 4.91 2.79
CA PRO A 212 14.54 4.26 2.67
C PRO A 212 14.70 2.73 2.52
N GLU A 213 13.84 1.98 3.20
CA GLU A 213 13.72 0.53 3.08
C GLU A 213 12.35 0.17 2.51
N VAL A 214 12.28 -0.90 1.72
CA VAL A 214 11.02 -1.42 1.16
C VAL A 214 10.88 -2.89 1.50
N PHE A 215 9.73 -3.26 2.03
CA PHE A 215 9.42 -4.64 2.44
C PHE A 215 8.25 -5.19 1.64
N ASP A 216 8.36 -6.48 1.33
CA ASP A 216 7.21 -7.27 0.93
C ASP A 216 6.21 -7.39 2.12
N PRO A 217 4.91 -7.11 1.92
CA PRO A 217 3.95 -7.07 3.01
C PRO A 217 3.54 -8.47 3.51
N ILE A 218 3.96 -9.54 2.86
CA ILE A 218 3.63 -10.91 3.28
C ILE A 218 4.79 -11.49 4.08
N THR A 219 5.99 -11.39 3.52
CA THR A 219 7.21 -12.01 4.03
C THR A 219 8.08 -11.06 4.86
N PHE A 220 7.86 -9.74 4.76
CA PHE A 220 8.72 -8.69 5.31
C PHE A 220 10.15 -8.70 4.75
N ASP A 221 10.39 -9.47 3.69
CA ASP A 221 11.67 -9.54 3.00
C ASP A 221 11.99 -8.21 2.29
N ASN A 222 13.24 -7.75 2.40
CA ASN A 222 13.79 -6.57 1.74
C ASN A 222 14.90 -6.91 0.71
N SER A 223 15.16 -8.20 0.48
CA SER A 223 16.25 -8.65 -0.40
C SER A 223 15.93 -8.59 -1.90
N ASP A 224 14.67 -8.43 -2.27
CA ASP A 224 14.25 -8.39 -3.68
C ASP A 224 14.62 -7.05 -4.34
N GLU A 225 15.60 -7.10 -5.25
CA GLU A 225 16.11 -5.95 -6.01
C GLU A 225 15.02 -5.21 -6.82
N ARG A 226 13.88 -5.87 -7.14
CA ARG A 226 12.74 -5.22 -7.82
C ARG A 226 12.09 -4.14 -6.95
N PHE A 227 12.23 -4.19 -5.64
CA PHE A 227 11.75 -3.14 -4.74
C PHE A 227 12.74 -1.99 -4.61
N ASN A 228 14.03 -2.31 -4.54
CA ASN A 228 15.10 -1.32 -4.53
C ASN A 228 15.17 -0.52 -5.84
N SER A 229 14.81 -1.14 -6.98
CA SER A 229 14.72 -0.44 -8.27
C SER A 229 13.60 0.59 -8.37
N GLN A 230 12.55 0.51 -7.54
CA GLN A 230 11.47 1.51 -7.51
C GLN A 230 11.87 2.80 -6.79
N LEU A 231 12.97 2.77 -6.03
CA LEU A 231 13.59 3.93 -5.40
C LEU A 231 14.74 4.51 -6.26
N TRP A 232 14.94 4.01 -7.49
CA TRP A 232 16.05 4.46 -8.31
C TRP A 232 15.92 5.94 -8.69
N PHE A 233 16.81 6.72 -8.10
CA PHE A 233 17.27 7.98 -8.64
C PHE A 233 18.13 7.68 -9.88
N PRO A 234 17.90 8.32 -11.04
CA PRO A 234 18.76 8.19 -12.21
C PRO A 234 20.21 8.66 -11.95
N ALA A 235 20.44 9.36 -10.82
CA ALA A 235 21.72 9.48 -10.16
C ALA A 235 21.44 9.58 -8.66
N SER A 236 21.69 8.53 -7.87
CA SER A 236 21.70 8.64 -6.42
C SER A 236 23.09 9.14 -5.99
N PRO A 237 23.30 10.42 -5.64
CA PRO A 237 24.50 10.78 -4.91
C PRO A 237 24.44 10.05 -3.57
N ALA A 238 25.56 9.43 -3.19
CA ALA A 238 25.71 8.59 -1.99
C ALA A 238 25.54 9.34 -0.65
N ASN A 239 24.84 10.48 -0.60
CA ASN A 239 24.76 11.37 0.57
C ASN A 239 23.43 12.16 0.64
N ILE A 240 22.31 11.61 0.13
CA ILE A 240 21.00 12.28 0.25
C ILE A 240 20.48 12.13 1.69
N SER A 241 20.15 13.25 2.34
CA SER A 241 19.37 13.25 3.58
C SER A 241 17.88 13.26 3.22
N PHE A 242 17.19 12.16 3.53
CA PHE A 242 15.74 12.08 3.32
C PHE A 242 14.98 12.88 4.38
N ASP A 243 13.90 13.53 3.96
CA ASP A 243 13.02 14.33 4.83
C ASP A 243 11.60 13.74 4.93
N GLY A 244 11.27 12.77 4.07
CA GLY A 244 10.02 12.00 4.11
C GLY A 244 9.52 11.61 2.72
N ILE A 245 8.34 10.97 2.68
CA ILE A 245 7.58 10.70 1.46
C ILE A 245 6.17 11.25 1.64
N VAL A 246 5.52 11.67 0.56
CA VAL A 246 4.06 11.82 0.57
C VAL A 246 3.49 11.07 -0.61
N VAL A 247 2.64 10.09 -0.29
CA VAL A 247 1.93 9.28 -1.26
C VAL A 247 0.52 9.86 -1.43
N PRO A 248 0.07 10.18 -2.65
CA PRO A 248 -1.30 10.60 -2.88
C PRO A 248 -2.28 9.49 -2.49
N SER A 249 -3.44 9.87 -1.96
CA SER A 249 -4.44 8.94 -1.41
C SER A 249 -5.18 8.08 -2.44
N VAL A 250 -4.92 8.25 -3.74
CA VAL A 250 -5.53 7.48 -4.83
C VAL A 250 -4.49 7.06 -5.86
N GLY A 251 -4.71 5.86 -6.43
CA GLY A 251 -3.88 5.09 -7.38
C GLY A 251 -3.54 5.75 -8.71
N SER A 252 -3.12 7.01 -8.65
CA SER A 252 -2.49 7.80 -9.71
C SER A 252 -1.09 7.31 -10.08
N GLY A 253 -0.56 6.31 -9.34
CA GLY A 253 0.81 5.84 -9.48
C GLY A 253 1.86 6.91 -9.17
N MET A 254 1.48 8.06 -8.63
CA MET A 254 2.40 9.15 -8.35
C MET A 254 3.07 8.96 -6.98
N LEU A 255 4.36 9.24 -6.92
CA LEU A 255 5.16 9.19 -5.70
C LEU A 255 5.98 10.48 -5.59
N TYR A 256 5.98 11.10 -4.42
CA TYR A 256 6.73 12.33 -4.16
C TYR A 256 7.67 12.14 -2.99
N LEU A 257 8.93 12.47 -3.20
CA LEU A 257 10.01 12.24 -2.26
C LEU A 257 10.70 13.55 -1.90
N PHE A 258 11.04 13.68 -0.61
CA PHE A 258 11.68 14.85 -0.04
C PHE A 258 13.10 14.49 0.35
N ALA A 259 14.05 15.22 -0.22
CA ALA A 259 15.46 14.94 -0.06
C ALA A 259 16.27 16.22 -0.30
N ASP A 260 17.19 16.56 0.61
CA ASP A 260 18.09 17.70 0.50
C ASP A 260 17.38 19.01 0.07
N ASP A 261 16.28 19.35 0.75
CA ASP A 261 15.44 20.52 0.45
C ASP A 261 14.83 20.55 -0.98
N ASN A 262 14.81 19.41 -1.67
CA ASN A 262 14.27 19.25 -3.01
C ASN A 262 13.09 18.28 -3.05
N LEU A 263 12.19 18.52 -3.99
CA LEU A 263 11.02 17.69 -4.24
C LEU A 263 11.24 16.87 -5.51
N TYR A 264 11.16 15.56 -5.38
CA TYR A 264 11.31 14.62 -6.49
C TYR A 264 9.97 13.94 -6.78
N TYR A 265 9.78 13.53 -8.03
CA TYR A 265 8.54 12.94 -8.51
C TYR A 265 8.79 11.67 -9.31
N SER A 266 7.96 10.65 -9.12
CA SER A 266 7.85 9.47 -9.97
C SER A 266 6.37 9.22 -10.30
N CYS A 267 6.11 8.60 -11.45
CA CYS A 267 4.78 8.30 -11.94
C CYS A 267 4.70 6.90 -12.56
N LEU A 268 4.26 5.93 -11.77
CA LEU A 268 4.09 4.52 -12.11
C LEU A 268 2.89 4.23 -13.04
N THR A 269 2.28 5.24 -13.67
CA THR A 269 1.22 5.01 -14.65
C THR A 269 1.83 4.47 -15.95
N PRO A 270 1.23 3.44 -16.60
CA PRO A 270 1.75 2.88 -17.85
C PRO A 270 1.94 3.88 -18.98
N ALA A 271 1.11 4.93 -19.03
CA ALA A 271 1.21 6.01 -20.02
C ALA A 271 2.48 6.88 -19.86
N TYR A 272 3.17 6.80 -18.72
CA TYR A 272 4.34 7.62 -18.38
C TYR A 272 5.57 6.76 -18.04
N SER A 273 5.85 5.73 -18.85
CA SER A 273 6.94 4.77 -18.59
C SER A 273 8.34 5.38 -18.40
N VAL A 274 8.57 6.60 -18.92
CA VAL A 274 9.83 7.34 -18.73
C VAL A 274 9.96 8.01 -17.35
N LEU A 275 8.89 8.01 -16.54
CA LEU A 275 8.83 8.65 -15.23
C LEU A 275 8.73 7.63 -14.08
N TRP A 276 9.02 6.35 -14.31
CA TRP A 276 8.97 5.34 -13.25
C TRP A 276 10.08 5.50 -12.21
N ASN A 277 11.19 6.12 -12.62
CA ASN A 277 12.25 6.53 -11.73
C ASN A 277 12.01 7.97 -11.26
N TYR A 278 12.56 8.32 -10.10
CA TYR A 278 12.46 9.70 -9.61
C TYR A 278 13.14 10.66 -10.60
N THR A 279 12.46 11.78 -10.90
CA THR A 279 12.94 12.78 -11.84
C THR A 279 14.07 13.63 -11.26
N LEU A 280 14.57 14.61 -12.02
CA LEU A 280 15.24 15.77 -11.43
C LEU A 280 14.26 16.55 -10.52
N PRO A 281 14.75 17.39 -9.59
CA PRO A 281 13.89 18.19 -8.72
C PRO A 281 12.81 18.98 -9.48
N ILE A 282 11.57 18.92 -8.98
CA ILE A 282 10.37 19.47 -9.63
C ILE A 282 9.89 20.80 -9.01
N ASN A 283 10.45 21.21 -7.86
CA ASN A 283 10.16 22.48 -7.16
C ASN A 283 10.75 23.70 -7.90
N LYS A 284 10.42 23.84 -9.18
CA LYS A 284 10.82 24.93 -10.08
C LYS A 284 9.67 25.31 -11.01
N LEU A 285 9.70 26.53 -11.54
CA LEU A 285 8.74 27.01 -12.53
C LEU A 285 9.29 26.87 -13.95
N GLY A 286 8.69 25.99 -14.76
CA GLY A 286 9.19 25.68 -16.10
C GLY A 286 10.49 24.87 -16.11
N ALA A 287 10.94 24.47 -17.30
CA ALA A 287 12.10 23.57 -17.44
C ALA A 287 13.42 24.20 -16.96
N THR A 288 13.59 25.51 -17.18
CA THR A 288 14.80 26.29 -16.87
C THR A 288 14.66 27.15 -15.61
N GLY A 289 13.59 26.97 -14.82
CA GLY A 289 13.40 27.73 -13.59
C GLY A 289 14.40 27.36 -12.51
N GLU A 290 14.76 28.33 -11.67
CA GLU A 290 15.46 28.08 -10.42
C GLU A 290 14.57 27.29 -9.45
N LEU A 291 15.22 26.51 -8.58
CA LEU A 291 14.54 25.76 -7.53
C LEU A 291 14.11 26.74 -6.43
N PHE A 292 12.84 26.66 -6.02
CA PHE A 292 12.31 27.44 -4.92
C PHE A 292 12.23 26.58 -3.64
N LYS A 293 12.32 27.23 -2.48
CA LYS A 293 12.14 26.56 -1.18
C LYS A 293 10.68 26.31 -0.91
N PHE A 294 10.32 25.04 -0.76
CA PHE A 294 8.94 24.65 -0.55
C PHE A 294 8.67 24.24 0.90
N SER A 295 7.40 24.30 1.31
CA SER A 295 6.96 23.81 2.62
C SER A 295 6.87 22.28 2.62
N LYS A 296 7.31 21.63 3.70
CA LYS A 296 7.09 20.19 3.93
C LYS A 296 5.61 19.77 3.89
N TRP A 297 4.71 20.73 4.09
CA TRP A 297 3.27 20.53 4.02
C TRP A 297 2.78 20.67 2.59
N ILE A 298 2.56 19.53 1.93
CA ILE A 298 2.11 19.47 0.53
C ILE A 298 0.77 18.74 0.45
N ALA A 299 -0.17 19.31 -0.30
CA ALA A 299 -1.41 18.65 -0.67
C ALA A 299 -1.23 17.93 -2.02
N LEU A 300 -1.32 16.60 -2.02
CA LEU A 300 -1.09 15.75 -3.19
C LEU A 300 -2.31 14.84 -3.45
N GLY A 301 -2.91 15.01 -4.62
CA GLY A 301 -4.00 14.17 -5.15
C GLY A 301 -3.72 13.78 -6.59
N SER A 302 -4.65 14.01 -7.52
CA SER A 302 -4.39 13.92 -8.98
C SER A 302 -3.35 14.94 -9.48
N HIS A 303 -3.21 16.04 -8.75
CA HIS A 303 -2.19 17.07 -8.91
C HIS A 303 -1.68 17.47 -7.53
N GLY A 304 -0.60 18.26 -7.47
CA GLY A 304 -0.02 18.75 -6.23
C GLY A 304 -0.18 20.25 -6.06
N ALA A 305 -0.46 20.72 -4.83
CA ALA A 305 -0.27 22.11 -4.43
C ALA A 305 0.97 22.22 -3.53
N ILE A 306 1.99 22.91 -4.04
CA ILE A 306 3.30 23.07 -3.42
C ILE A 306 3.44 24.54 -3.04
N PHE A 307 3.72 24.82 -1.77
CA PHE A 307 3.82 26.19 -1.27
C PHE A 307 5.28 26.64 -1.21
N ASP A 308 5.62 27.67 -1.96
CA ASP A 308 6.88 28.39 -1.86
C ASP A 308 6.88 29.25 -0.59
N THR A 309 7.82 28.96 0.30
CA THR A 309 7.95 29.60 1.61
C THR A 309 8.58 30.99 1.56
N GLU A 310 9.35 31.30 0.51
CA GLU A 310 10.03 32.59 0.37
C GLU A 310 9.07 33.62 -0.24
N THR A 311 8.38 33.24 -1.32
CA THR A 311 7.39 34.13 -1.95
C THR A 311 6.00 34.03 -1.34
N ARG A 312 5.74 33.03 -0.49
CA ARG A 312 4.41 32.73 0.10
C ARG A 312 3.37 32.50 -0.99
N SER A 313 3.69 31.60 -1.90
CA SER A 313 2.88 31.32 -3.10
C SER A 313 2.56 29.84 -3.22
N PHE A 314 1.33 29.50 -3.61
CA PHE A 314 0.99 28.15 -4.05
C PHE A 314 1.27 27.98 -5.55
N TYR A 315 2.01 26.93 -5.87
CA TYR A 315 2.23 26.44 -7.23
C TYR A 315 1.59 25.07 -7.41
N GLN A 316 1.15 24.79 -8.64
CA GLN A 316 0.55 23.53 -9.03
C GLN A 316 1.62 22.63 -9.66
N HIS A 317 1.73 21.39 -9.21
CA HIS A 317 2.41 20.33 -9.95
C HIS A 317 1.38 19.44 -10.65
N ARG A 318 1.44 19.34 -11.97
CA ARG A 318 0.52 18.48 -12.73
C ARG A 318 1.09 17.08 -12.91
N GLN A 319 0.24 16.06 -12.88
CA GLN A 319 0.63 14.68 -13.19
C GLN A 319 1.40 14.64 -14.52
N GLY A 320 2.56 13.97 -14.48
CA GLY A 320 3.44 13.80 -15.63
C GLY A 320 4.32 15.02 -15.97
N SER A 321 4.23 16.10 -15.20
CA SER A 321 5.09 17.28 -15.42
C SER A 321 6.45 17.13 -14.72
N LEU A 322 7.46 17.85 -15.21
CA LEU A 322 8.82 17.90 -14.62
C LEU A 322 9.08 19.20 -13.87
N ASN A 323 8.05 20.01 -13.68
CA ASN A 323 8.11 21.31 -13.04
C ASN A 323 6.73 21.72 -12.53
N CYS A 324 6.72 22.65 -11.59
CA CYS A 324 5.52 23.33 -11.15
C CYS A 324 5.09 24.42 -12.15
N GLN A 325 3.87 24.89 -11.99
CA GLN A 325 3.29 26.02 -12.70
C GLN A 325 2.44 26.88 -11.76
N LYS A 326 2.11 28.10 -12.20
CA LYS A 326 1.22 28.99 -11.45
C LYS A 326 -0.23 28.53 -11.59
N TYR A 327 -1.02 28.68 -10.53
CA TYR A 327 -2.47 28.64 -10.67
C TYR A 327 -2.96 29.82 -11.52
N SER A 328 -4.04 29.63 -12.27
CA SER A 328 -4.68 30.72 -13.01
C SER A 328 -5.39 31.67 -12.04
N GLU A 329 -5.09 32.98 -12.10
CA GLU A 329 -5.73 34.01 -11.28
C GLU A 329 -6.95 34.66 -11.97
N ASN A 330 -7.17 34.40 -13.27
CA ASN A 330 -8.32 34.92 -14.02
C ASN A 330 -9.57 34.08 -13.75
N ARG A 331 -10.21 34.29 -12.59
CA ARG A 331 -11.46 33.63 -12.21
C ARG A 331 -12.45 34.59 -11.57
N ASP A 332 -13.73 34.30 -11.73
CA ASP A 332 -14.78 34.93 -10.95
C ASP A 332 -14.74 34.42 -9.49
N ASN A 333 -15.04 35.27 -8.51
CA ASN A 333 -15.11 34.92 -7.07
C ASN A 333 -13.80 34.41 -6.42
N VAL A 334 -12.68 35.11 -6.64
CA VAL A 334 -11.43 34.85 -5.91
C VAL A 334 -11.60 35.12 -4.41
N LEU A 335 -11.41 34.09 -3.58
CA LEU A 335 -11.44 34.16 -2.11
C LEU A 335 -10.07 34.53 -1.51
N PHE A 336 -8.97 34.11 -2.15
CA PHE A 336 -7.60 34.43 -1.75
C PHE A 336 -6.64 34.44 -2.95
N PRO A 337 -5.54 35.23 -2.91
CA PRO A 337 -4.52 35.16 -3.94
C PRO A 337 -3.69 33.88 -3.80
N TYR A 338 -3.34 33.22 -4.90
CA TYR A 338 -2.42 32.08 -4.86
C TYR A 338 -0.96 32.53 -4.69
N LEU A 339 -0.63 33.72 -5.15
CA LEU A 339 0.73 34.24 -5.17
C LEU A 339 0.91 35.36 -4.13
N ASN A 340 2.10 35.44 -3.53
CA ASN A 340 2.48 36.53 -2.64
C ASN A 340 1.50 36.77 -1.49
N MET A 341 1.05 35.70 -0.85
CA MET A 341 0.11 35.78 0.27
C MET A 341 0.75 36.47 1.48
N ASN A 342 -0.06 37.19 2.25
CA ASN A 342 0.33 37.65 3.60
C ASN A 342 0.13 36.55 4.66
N HIS A 343 0.45 35.30 4.30
CA HIS A 343 0.28 34.14 5.17
C HIS A 343 1.46 33.18 5.02
N ASN A 344 1.83 32.54 6.13
CA ASN A 344 2.70 31.38 6.13
C ASN A 344 1.85 30.09 6.09
N LEU A 345 2.32 29.05 5.41
CA LEU A 345 1.67 27.75 5.46
C LEU A 345 2.13 26.97 6.71
N VAL A 346 1.19 26.55 7.56
CA VAL A 346 1.49 25.74 8.75
C VAL A 346 1.02 24.29 8.64
N PHE A 347 0.09 23.99 7.74
CA PHE A 347 -0.35 22.64 7.43
C PHE A 347 -1.01 22.58 6.06
N SER A 348 -0.87 21.46 5.36
CA SER A 348 -1.56 21.19 4.09
C SER A 348 -1.62 19.69 3.82
N ARG A 349 -2.81 19.22 3.46
CA ARG A 349 -3.05 17.85 2.98
C ARG A 349 -4.13 17.87 1.91
N ALA A 350 -4.12 16.85 1.06
CA ALA A 350 -5.20 16.64 0.10
C ALA A 350 -6.22 15.65 0.67
N VAL A 351 -7.50 15.93 0.41
CA VAL A 351 -8.57 14.95 0.55
C VAL A 351 -9.09 14.66 -0.85
N VAL A 352 -9.20 13.37 -1.17
CA VAL A 352 -9.61 12.94 -2.51
C VAL A 352 -11.00 12.34 -2.44
N ARG A 353 -11.91 12.93 -3.21
CA ARG A 353 -13.31 12.51 -3.31
C ARG A 353 -13.56 11.97 -4.71
N THR A 354 -14.07 10.74 -4.78
CA THR A 354 -14.57 10.20 -6.05
C THR A 354 -16.04 10.56 -6.19
N ILE A 355 -16.37 11.47 -7.11
CA ILE A 355 -17.76 11.85 -7.42
C ILE A 355 -18.03 11.47 -8.87
N GLY A 356 -19.04 10.62 -9.09
CA GLY A 356 -19.41 10.19 -10.44
C GLY A 356 -18.32 9.42 -11.20
N GLY A 357 -17.39 8.79 -10.49
CA GLY A 357 -16.26 8.05 -11.07
C GLY A 357 -15.02 8.90 -11.40
N VAL A 358 -15.07 10.21 -11.15
CA VAL A 358 -13.91 11.11 -11.30
C VAL A 358 -13.34 11.42 -9.92
N ALA A 359 -12.05 11.18 -9.75
CA ALA A 359 -11.33 11.52 -8.52
C ALA A 359 -11.01 13.02 -8.53
N ASN A 360 -11.72 13.78 -7.70
CA ASN A 360 -11.48 15.21 -7.48
C ASN A 360 -10.72 15.38 -6.17
N SER A 361 -9.61 16.10 -6.22
CA SER A 361 -8.74 16.29 -5.05
C SER A 361 -8.83 17.73 -4.57
N ARG A 362 -9.05 17.93 -3.28
CA ARG A 362 -9.09 19.24 -2.64
C ARG A 362 -7.89 19.39 -1.71
N ALA A 363 -7.18 20.51 -1.83
CA ALA A 363 -6.21 20.92 -0.82
C ALA A 363 -6.95 21.50 0.39
N PHE A 364 -6.53 21.12 1.59
CA PHE A 364 -6.92 21.72 2.85
C PHE A 364 -5.67 22.33 3.47
N ALA A 365 -5.56 23.65 3.41
CA ALA A 365 -4.37 24.38 3.87
C ALA A 365 -4.72 25.28 5.06
N VAL A 366 -4.00 25.11 6.16
CA VAL A 366 -4.05 26.03 7.30
C VAL A 366 -2.93 27.05 7.16
N LEU A 367 -3.34 28.31 7.11
CA LEU A 367 -2.51 29.47 6.84
C LEU A 367 -2.46 30.36 8.09
N ASP A 368 -1.27 30.85 8.41
CA ASP A 368 -1.01 31.76 9.53
C ASP A 368 -0.80 33.18 9.01
N SER A 369 -1.73 34.08 9.32
CA SER A 369 -1.70 35.46 8.80
C SER A 369 -0.55 36.28 9.38
N ILE A 370 -0.04 37.23 8.60
CA ILE A 370 1.03 38.14 9.00
C ILE A 370 0.47 39.57 9.08
N PRO A 371 0.71 40.32 10.18
CA PRO A 371 1.44 39.94 11.40
C PRO A 371 0.53 39.36 12.49
N ASN A 372 -0.77 39.21 12.24
CA ASN A 372 -1.77 38.98 13.29
C ASN A 372 -1.80 37.54 13.82
N HIS A 373 -1.11 36.62 13.16
CA HIS A 373 -1.03 35.19 13.49
C HIS A 373 -2.39 34.47 13.57
N GLU A 374 -3.43 35.02 12.93
CA GLU A 374 -4.74 34.38 12.81
C GLU A 374 -4.69 33.16 11.88
N LYS A 375 -5.19 32.01 12.35
CA LYS A 375 -5.30 30.79 11.54
C LYS A 375 -6.53 30.80 10.62
N THR A 376 -6.26 30.70 9.32
CA THR A 376 -7.26 30.64 8.26
C THR A 376 -7.19 29.31 7.51
N LEU A 377 -8.34 28.70 7.24
CA LEU A 377 -8.45 27.51 6.41
C LEU A 377 -8.75 27.93 4.96
N ALA A 378 -7.88 27.52 4.04
CA ALA A 378 -8.08 27.60 2.60
C ALA A 378 -8.42 26.21 2.04
N ILE A 379 -9.47 26.11 1.24
CA ILE A 379 -9.84 24.88 0.51
C ILE A 379 -9.96 25.20 -0.97
N PHE A 380 -9.31 24.40 -1.81
CA PHE A 380 -9.34 24.59 -3.25
C PHE A 380 -9.09 23.30 -4.04
N ASP A 381 -9.60 23.25 -5.26
CA ASP A 381 -9.41 22.18 -6.23
C ASP A 381 -7.96 22.11 -6.72
N LEU A 382 -7.34 20.93 -6.63
CA LEU A 382 -5.95 20.74 -7.03
C LEU A 382 -5.73 20.73 -8.54
N ASP A 383 -6.75 20.51 -9.37
CA ASP A 383 -6.68 20.51 -10.84
C ASP A 383 -7.05 21.89 -11.42
N THR A 384 -8.26 22.35 -11.10
CA THR A 384 -8.80 23.59 -11.66
C THR A 384 -8.32 24.81 -10.91
N GLY A 385 -7.93 24.65 -9.64
CA GLY A 385 -7.65 25.73 -8.69
C GLY A 385 -8.89 26.45 -8.16
N GLU A 386 -10.12 26.00 -8.46
CA GLU A 386 -11.34 26.58 -7.90
C GLU A 386 -11.28 26.66 -6.38
N GLN A 387 -11.67 27.79 -5.79
CA GLN A 387 -11.56 28.02 -4.34
C GLN A 387 -12.91 27.81 -3.67
N ASP A 388 -12.97 26.87 -2.73
CA ASP A 388 -14.20 26.51 -2.02
C ASP A 388 -14.35 27.31 -0.71
N LEU A 389 -13.23 27.59 -0.03
CA LEU A 389 -13.23 28.22 1.28
C LEU A 389 -11.97 29.07 1.49
N PHE A 390 -12.16 30.22 2.14
CA PHE A 390 -11.10 30.97 2.82
C PHE A 390 -11.69 31.61 4.07
N GLY A 391 -11.52 30.96 5.22
CA GLY A 391 -12.22 31.35 6.44
C GLY A 391 -11.44 31.08 7.71
N LYS A 392 -11.63 31.94 8.71
CA LYS A 392 -11.01 31.82 10.03
C LYS A 392 -11.40 30.50 10.70
N ILE A 393 -10.41 29.86 11.34
CA ILE A 393 -10.64 28.71 12.21
C ILE A 393 -10.90 29.23 13.62
N ASN A 394 -12.05 28.88 14.19
CA ASN A 394 -12.41 29.29 15.54
C ASN A 394 -12.25 28.12 16.50
N GLY A 395 -11.57 28.34 17.62
CA GLY A 395 -11.44 27.32 18.67
C GLY A 395 -10.49 27.75 19.78
N PRO A 396 -10.49 27.05 20.92
CA PRO A 396 -9.50 27.27 21.97
C PRO A 396 -8.09 27.02 21.45
N GLU A 397 -7.14 27.85 21.85
CA GLU A 397 -5.69 27.67 21.60
C GLU A 397 -5.23 27.60 20.13
N ILE A 398 -6.14 27.78 19.16
CA ILE A 398 -5.85 27.60 17.72
C ILE A 398 -4.66 28.43 17.22
N GLU A 399 -4.49 29.66 17.74
CA GLU A 399 -3.41 30.55 17.29
C GLU A 399 -2.01 30.02 17.64
N LYS A 400 -1.92 29.10 18.61
CA LYS A 400 -0.69 28.48 19.10
C LYS A 400 -0.61 26.98 18.82
N ALA A 401 -1.52 26.46 18.01
CA ALA A 401 -1.56 25.03 17.72
C ALA A 401 -0.25 24.55 17.08
N THR A 402 0.28 23.43 17.57
CA THR A 402 1.61 22.95 17.15
C THR A 402 1.58 21.93 16.03
N ASP A 403 0.44 21.29 15.80
CA ASP A 403 0.27 20.25 14.79
C ASP A 403 -1.20 20.15 14.36
N PHE A 404 -1.41 19.62 13.16
CA PHE A 404 -2.72 19.55 12.51
C PHE A 404 -2.90 18.21 11.77
N ALA A 405 -4.15 17.79 11.65
CA ALA A 405 -4.53 16.68 10.78
C ALA A 405 -5.93 16.91 10.18
N ILE A 406 -6.22 16.29 9.04
CA ILE A 406 -7.51 16.41 8.36
C ILE A 406 -8.12 15.02 8.17
N ASP A 407 -9.43 14.90 8.43
CA ASP A 407 -10.20 13.72 8.06
C ASP A 407 -9.96 13.36 6.58
N PRO A 408 -9.46 12.15 6.26
CA PRO A 408 -9.05 11.80 4.91
C PRO A 408 -10.21 11.33 4.03
N TYR A 409 -11.41 11.08 4.59
CA TYR A 409 -12.55 10.62 3.81
C TYR A 409 -13.32 11.77 3.15
N LEU A 410 -13.86 12.67 3.96
CA LEU A 410 -14.62 13.83 3.47
C LEU A 410 -13.87 15.14 3.72
N GLY A 411 -12.90 15.19 4.62
CA GLY A 411 -12.33 16.46 5.06
C GLY A 411 -13.36 17.26 5.84
N THR A 412 -14.22 16.58 6.61
CA THR A 412 -15.25 17.24 7.42
C THR A 412 -14.64 17.87 8.67
N PHE A 413 -13.61 17.23 9.22
CA PHE A 413 -13.00 17.61 10.49
C PHE A 413 -11.52 17.92 10.34
N LEU A 414 -11.13 19.11 10.79
CA LEU A 414 -9.75 19.47 11.04
C LEU A 414 -9.44 19.24 12.52
N TYR A 415 -8.35 18.54 12.81
CA TYR A 415 -7.83 18.30 14.15
C TYR A 415 -6.61 19.16 14.39
N TYR A 416 -6.42 19.65 15.61
CA TYR A 416 -5.21 20.37 16.00
C TYR A 416 -4.83 20.16 17.47
N LEU A 417 -3.53 20.28 17.76
CA LEU A 417 -2.98 20.11 19.10
C LEU A 417 -2.89 21.43 19.88
N SER A 418 -3.08 21.38 21.20
CA SER A 418 -2.74 22.49 22.11
C SER A 418 -1.24 22.79 22.13
N GLU A 419 -0.86 23.99 22.58
CA GLU A 419 0.54 24.44 22.68
C GLU A 419 1.40 23.50 23.55
N ASP A 420 0.81 23.01 24.64
CA ASP A 420 1.45 22.08 25.60
C ASP A 420 1.41 20.61 25.15
N LYS A 421 0.78 20.33 24.00
CA LYS A 421 0.56 19.00 23.43
C LYS A 421 -0.20 18.04 24.36
N THR A 422 -1.08 18.52 25.21
CA THR A 422 -1.90 17.65 26.08
C THR A 422 -3.32 17.45 25.58
N LYS A 423 -3.77 18.21 24.58
CA LYS A 423 -5.16 18.15 24.08
C LYS A 423 -5.23 18.07 22.56
N VAL A 424 -6.28 17.41 22.07
CA VAL A 424 -6.71 17.46 20.67
C VAL A 424 -8.03 18.21 20.59
N TYR A 425 -8.11 19.17 19.70
CA TYR A 425 -9.33 19.86 19.34
C TYR A 425 -9.81 19.44 17.95
N GLN A 426 -11.11 19.32 17.76
CA GLN A 426 -11.76 19.02 16.48
C GLN A 426 -12.59 20.22 16.03
N TYR A 427 -12.32 20.72 14.83
CA TYR A 427 -13.05 21.78 14.15
C TYR A 427 -13.90 21.19 13.02
N ASN A 428 -15.21 21.39 13.08
CA ASN A 428 -16.14 20.97 12.01
C ASN A 428 -16.21 22.07 10.95
N ILE A 429 -15.66 21.76 9.77
CA ILE A 429 -15.50 22.72 8.68
C ILE A 429 -16.87 23.13 8.10
N GLY A 430 -17.80 22.18 7.97
CA GLY A 430 -19.12 22.44 7.37
C GLY A 430 -20.06 23.25 8.27
N LEU A 431 -19.90 23.16 9.59
CA LEU A 431 -20.68 23.95 10.55
C LEU A 431 -20.04 25.30 10.88
N ALA A 432 -18.74 25.46 10.64
CA ALA A 432 -17.94 26.64 11.01
C ALA A 432 -18.11 27.04 12.49
N SER A 433 -18.43 26.08 13.36
CA SER A 433 -18.59 26.28 14.81
C SER A 433 -17.23 26.26 15.51
N SER A 434 -17.13 26.86 16.70
CA SER A 434 -15.93 26.72 17.53
C SER A 434 -15.53 25.24 17.68
N ALA A 435 -14.23 24.98 17.56
CA ALA A 435 -13.65 23.67 17.78
C ALA A 435 -13.92 23.18 19.21
N LYS A 436 -14.03 21.86 19.37
CA LYS A 436 -14.32 21.17 20.63
C LYS A 436 -13.10 20.36 21.05
N GLU A 437 -12.84 20.29 22.36
CA GLU A 437 -11.88 19.34 22.92
C GLU A 437 -12.43 17.92 22.73
N VAL A 438 -11.65 17.04 22.12
CA VAL A 438 -12.04 15.65 21.83
C VAL A 438 -11.06 14.62 22.38
N TYR A 439 -9.96 15.06 22.98
CA TYR A 439 -9.01 14.20 23.67
C TYR A 439 -8.17 15.01 24.65
N LYS A 440 -7.81 14.39 25.76
CA LYS A 440 -6.87 14.91 26.75
C LYS A 440 -5.93 13.80 27.21
N ALA A 441 -4.62 14.04 27.08
CA ALA A 441 -3.58 13.13 27.52
C ALA A 441 -3.63 12.93 29.04
N ALA A 442 -3.19 11.75 29.49
CA ALA A 442 -3.03 11.46 30.91
C ALA A 442 -2.03 12.43 31.57
N PRO A 443 -2.15 12.71 32.88
CA PRO A 443 -1.18 13.55 33.58
C PRO A 443 0.25 13.03 33.42
N GLY A 444 1.17 13.90 33.02
CA GLY A 444 2.58 13.54 32.76
C GLY A 444 2.85 13.08 31.31
N SER A 445 1.81 12.84 30.52
CA SER A 445 1.94 12.46 29.11
C SER A 445 1.75 13.65 28.16
N LYS A 446 2.42 13.59 27.02
CA LYS A 446 2.25 14.53 25.89
C LYS A 446 1.90 13.76 24.62
N ILE A 447 1.19 14.40 23.72
CA ILE A 447 0.82 13.85 22.41
C ILE A 447 2.03 13.96 21.48
N SER A 448 2.46 12.82 20.91
CA SER A 448 3.58 12.75 19.96
C SER A 448 3.10 12.76 18.51
N LEU A 449 1.90 12.24 18.24
CA LEU A 449 1.33 12.12 16.89
C LEU A 449 -0.20 12.14 16.93
N ILE A 450 -0.80 12.88 16.01
CA ILE A 450 -2.20 12.71 15.59
C ILE A 450 -2.23 12.30 14.13
N LYS A 451 -2.80 11.13 13.82
CA LYS A 451 -2.84 10.62 12.45
C LYS A 451 -4.20 9.97 12.17
N PRO A 452 -5.03 10.59 11.34
CA PRO A 452 -6.21 9.94 10.78
C PRO A 452 -5.80 8.72 9.96
N MET A 453 -6.61 7.67 9.98
CA MET A 453 -6.33 6.49 9.19
C MET A 453 -6.53 6.79 7.70
N GLY A 454 -5.43 6.75 6.93
CA GLY A 454 -5.40 7.35 5.59
C GLY A 454 -6.17 6.58 4.52
N LYS A 455 -6.40 5.27 4.67
CA LYS A 455 -6.97 4.41 3.62
C LYS A 455 -7.98 3.43 4.23
N SER A 456 -9.13 3.26 3.57
CA SER A 456 -10.04 2.17 3.90
C SER A 456 -9.44 0.90 3.33
N MET A 457 -8.97 0.00 4.20
CA MET A 457 -8.49 -1.30 3.77
C MET A 457 -9.45 -2.36 4.28
N GLY A 458 -10.27 -2.86 3.35
CA GLY A 458 -11.10 -4.02 3.60
C GLY A 458 -10.22 -5.24 3.85
N THR A 459 -10.55 -5.99 4.89
CA THR A 459 -10.06 -7.34 5.11
C THR A 459 -11.14 -8.33 4.68
N SER A 460 -10.77 -9.47 4.10
CA SER A 460 -11.70 -10.57 3.81
C SER A 460 -12.12 -11.35 5.07
N GLN A 461 -11.39 -11.17 6.18
CA GLN A 461 -11.48 -11.99 7.41
C GLN A 461 -11.30 -11.18 8.73
N GLY A 462 -11.57 -9.86 8.75
CA GLY A 462 -11.34 -9.00 9.92
C GLY A 462 -12.22 -7.74 9.97
N PRO A 463 -12.10 -6.89 11.02
CA PRO A 463 -12.83 -5.63 11.08
C PRO A 463 -12.42 -4.71 9.92
N VAL A 464 -13.39 -4.04 9.29
CA VAL A 464 -13.11 -3.06 8.24
C VAL A 464 -12.49 -1.82 8.87
N TRP A 465 -11.19 -1.67 8.67
CA TRP A 465 -10.45 -0.48 9.06
C TRP A 465 -10.64 0.58 7.99
N SER A 466 -11.55 1.52 8.27
CA SER A 466 -11.96 2.59 7.36
C SER A 466 -11.36 3.93 7.74
N GLN A 467 -11.43 4.92 6.85
CA GLN A 467 -10.95 6.28 7.12
C GLN A 467 -11.65 7.01 8.30
N ASN A 468 -12.55 6.33 9.03
CA ASN A 468 -13.29 6.84 10.18
C ASN A 468 -12.53 6.70 11.52
N TYR A 469 -11.23 6.39 11.52
CA TYR A 469 -10.45 6.29 12.76
C TYR A 469 -9.39 7.38 12.87
N LEU A 470 -9.21 7.91 14.09
CA LEU A 470 -8.13 8.80 14.48
C LEU A 470 -7.17 8.07 15.41
N MET A 471 -5.91 7.98 15.03
CA MET A 471 -4.84 7.47 15.89
C MET A 471 -4.23 8.63 16.67
N ILE A 472 -4.13 8.48 17.98
CA ILE A 472 -3.48 9.43 18.88
C ILE A 472 -2.37 8.67 19.59
N CYS A 473 -1.14 9.17 19.47
CA CYS A 473 0.00 8.60 20.17
C CYS A 473 0.47 9.55 21.27
N THR A 474 0.82 9.00 22.42
CA THR A 474 1.34 9.75 23.55
C THR A 474 2.70 9.22 23.99
N ILE A 475 3.46 10.08 24.65
CA ILE A 475 4.70 9.78 25.36
C ILE A 475 4.54 10.18 26.83
N ASP A 476 4.85 9.28 27.75
CA ASP A 476 4.99 9.57 29.18
C ASP A 476 6.47 9.81 29.51
N GLU A 477 6.84 11.06 29.76
CA GLU A 477 8.22 11.46 30.03
C GLU A 477 8.76 10.88 31.36
N ASN A 478 7.92 10.25 32.18
CA ASN A 478 8.31 9.60 33.43
C ASN A 478 8.68 8.11 33.25
N LEU A 479 8.40 7.52 32.09
CA LEU A 479 8.74 6.13 31.78
C LEU A 479 10.07 6.03 31.01
N PRO A 480 10.80 4.90 31.12
CA PRO A 480 12.05 4.70 30.37
C PRO A 480 11.84 4.78 28.85
N ASP A 481 12.82 5.35 28.17
CA ASP A 481 12.86 5.38 26.69
C ASP A 481 12.72 3.97 26.12
N GLY A 482 11.90 3.85 25.07
CA GLY A 482 11.56 2.56 24.46
C GLY A 482 10.41 1.81 25.13
N SER A 483 9.85 2.36 26.21
CA SER A 483 8.62 1.87 26.84
C SER A 483 7.62 2.97 27.21
N ASN A 484 7.94 4.22 26.86
CA ASN A 484 7.21 5.42 27.21
C ASN A 484 6.11 5.82 26.21
N GLY A 485 6.00 5.14 25.07
CA GLY A 485 5.00 5.40 24.04
C GLY A 485 3.72 4.58 24.19
N THR A 486 2.60 5.20 23.86
CA THR A 486 1.27 4.57 23.79
C THR A 486 0.55 4.95 22.50
N LEU A 487 -0.07 3.98 21.83
CA LEU A 487 -0.97 4.15 20.69
C LEU A 487 -2.41 3.95 21.16
N GLU A 488 -3.30 4.90 20.86
CA GLU A 488 -4.74 4.83 21.07
C GLU A 488 -5.49 5.09 19.75
N VAL A 489 -6.55 4.32 19.49
CA VAL A 489 -7.33 4.42 18.25
C VAL A 489 -8.79 4.74 18.54
N PHE A 490 -9.28 5.84 17.98
CA PHE A 490 -10.61 6.38 18.23
C PHE A 490 -11.48 6.32 16.98
N ASN A 491 -12.72 5.88 17.12
CA ASN A 491 -13.71 6.00 16.06
C ASN A 491 -14.24 7.45 16.04
N VAL A 492 -14.16 8.09 14.87
CA VAL A 492 -14.54 9.49 14.69
C VAL A 492 -16.03 9.72 14.96
N GLU A 493 -16.92 8.76 14.67
CA GLU A 493 -18.35 8.87 14.95
C GLU A 493 -18.63 8.91 16.46
N ASP A 494 -17.91 8.11 17.24
CA ASP A 494 -18.01 8.12 18.70
C ASP A 494 -17.54 9.46 19.27
N MET A 495 -16.44 10.01 18.73
CA MET A 495 -15.91 11.32 19.14
C MET A 495 -16.91 12.46 18.88
N ILE A 496 -17.65 12.41 17.76
CA ILE A 496 -18.71 13.39 17.46
C ILE A 496 -19.82 13.35 18.52
N ASN A 497 -20.14 12.17 19.02
CA ASN A 497 -21.17 11.95 20.02
C ASN A 497 -20.67 12.15 21.47
N GLY A 498 -19.46 12.71 21.64
CA GLY A 498 -18.87 12.99 22.96
C GLY A 498 -18.13 11.81 23.59
N GLY A 499 -17.88 10.74 22.84
CA GLY A 499 -17.01 9.65 23.26
C GLY A 499 -15.55 10.12 23.31
N LEU A 500 -14.91 9.96 24.47
CA LEU A 500 -13.51 10.33 24.71
C LEU A 500 -12.62 9.12 25.00
N GLU A 501 -13.19 7.92 24.91
CA GLU A 501 -12.49 6.66 25.18
C GLU A 501 -12.02 6.01 23.88
N PRO A 502 -10.87 5.32 23.87
CA PRO A 502 -10.44 4.56 22.71
C PRO A 502 -11.48 3.49 22.34
N SER A 503 -11.52 3.17 21.05
CA SER A 503 -12.49 2.23 20.47
C SER A 503 -12.37 0.85 21.12
N VAL A 504 -13.48 0.15 21.29
CA VAL A 504 -13.45 -1.27 21.67
C VAL A 504 -13.50 -2.12 20.40
N ILE A 505 -12.46 -2.91 20.18
CA ILE A 505 -12.26 -3.69 18.95
C ILE A 505 -11.93 -5.12 19.33
N ALA A 506 -12.70 -6.05 18.78
CA ALA A 506 -12.60 -7.47 19.10
C ALA A 506 -12.64 -7.76 20.63
N GLY A 507 -13.46 -7.00 21.36
CA GLY A 507 -13.64 -7.14 22.81
C GLY A 507 -12.56 -6.48 23.68
N ALA A 508 -11.57 -5.80 23.10
CA ALA A 508 -10.51 -5.11 23.83
C ALA A 508 -10.45 -3.62 23.46
N THR A 509 -10.08 -2.77 24.42
CA THR A 509 -9.79 -1.36 24.15
C THR A 509 -8.59 -1.23 23.22
N ALA A 510 -8.73 -0.46 22.14
CA ALA A 510 -7.69 -0.20 21.14
C ALA A 510 -6.63 0.77 21.68
N LYS A 511 -5.90 0.31 22.69
CA LYS A 511 -4.87 1.02 23.43
C LYS A 511 -3.72 0.07 23.72
N TRP A 512 -2.54 0.39 23.22
CA TRP A 512 -1.33 -0.43 23.38
C TRP A 512 -0.16 0.45 23.80
N GLY A 513 0.58 0.02 24.82
CA GLY A 513 1.77 0.72 25.35
C GLY A 513 3.05 -0.07 25.15
N GLY A 514 4.15 0.38 25.76
CA GLY A 514 5.45 -0.30 25.66
C GLY A 514 6.25 0.08 24.41
N PHE A 515 5.81 1.10 23.68
CA PHE A 515 6.51 1.63 22.51
C PHE A 515 7.58 2.65 22.92
N GLY A 516 8.45 3.05 22.00
CA GLY A 516 9.24 4.28 22.14
C GLY A 516 8.39 5.51 21.80
N LYS A 517 9.02 6.66 21.59
CA LYS A 517 8.31 7.85 21.10
C LYS A 517 7.79 7.58 19.68
N ILE A 518 6.50 7.30 19.53
CA ILE A 518 5.91 6.97 18.23
C ILE A 518 5.97 8.19 17.31
N VAL A 519 6.61 8.04 16.15
CA VAL A 519 6.74 9.07 15.11
C VAL A 519 5.83 8.81 13.92
N ASN A 520 5.44 7.56 13.68
CA ASN A 520 4.50 7.21 12.63
C ASN A 520 3.78 5.89 12.91
N VAL A 521 2.55 5.76 12.43
CA VAL A 521 1.74 4.54 12.50
C VAL A 521 1.02 4.36 11.18
N ASP A 522 1.00 3.16 10.62
CA ASP A 522 0.14 2.84 9.49
C ASP A 522 -0.53 1.47 9.67
N PHE A 523 -1.70 1.28 9.07
CA PHE A 523 -2.41 0.01 9.17
C PHE A 523 -1.97 -0.90 8.02
N LYS A 524 -1.76 -2.18 8.33
CA LYS A 524 -1.52 -3.24 7.36
C LYS A 524 -2.77 -4.11 7.33
N ALA A 525 -3.45 -4.17 6.19
CA ALA A 525 -4.57 -5.08 6.01
C ALA A 525 -4.12 -6.48 5.61
N SER A 526 -4.98 -7.46 5.88
CA SER A 526 -4.84 -8.82 5.37
C SER A 526 -4.83 -8.78 3.84
N ASN A 527 -3.88 -9.49 3.22
CA ASN A 527 -3.83 -9.65 1.77
C ASN A 527 -4.90 -10.62 1.25
#